data_AF-A0A7X6S2T1-F1
#
_entry.id   AF-A0A7X6S2T1-F1
#
_cell.length_a   1.000
_cell.length_b   1.000
_cell.length_c   1.000
_cell.angle_alpha   90.00
_cell.angle_beta   90.00
_cell.angle_gamma   90.00
#
_symmetry.space_group_name_H-M   'P 1'
#
loop_
_entity.id
_entity.type
_entity.pdbx_description
1 polymer ?
#
loop_
_entity_poly.entity_id
_entity_poly.type
_entity_poly.pdbx_seq_one_letter_code
_entity_poly.pdbx_strand_id
1 'polypeptide(L)'
;MEKEPVQYQLFRKIFSAERMVFRIGELSAMTGVSSRQLRYWEQKNYIQAMERGDEQAARSYRFREYARVMGIKYFQDQGYTLSASVKKINEYIDMANFVHVFVKEAIQTIEDYGDHIEIDLGWFDEATQQRLIAVQKDGKVTYKIIER
;
A
#
# COMPACT_ATOMS: atom_id res chain seq x y z
N MET A 1 -14.30 -24.71 -11.09
CA MET A 1 -13.41 -23.62 -10.64
C MET A 1 -12.27 -24.25 -9.86
N GLU A 2 -11.08 -24.25 -10.44
CA GLU A 2 -9.87 -24.67 -9.74
C GLU A 2 -9.63 -23.68 -8.59
N LYS A 3 -9.30 -24.20 -7.40
CA LYS A 3 -9.07 -23.35 -6.22
C LYS A 3 -7.77 -22.61 -6.43
N GLU A 4 -7.79 -21.29 -6.24
CA GLU A 4 -6.57 -20.48 -6.28
C GLU A 4 -5.50 -21.04 -5.32
N PRO A 5 -4.23 -21.09 -5.72
CA PRO A 5 -3.15 -21.56 -4.87
C PRO A 5 -3.13 -20.84 -3.51
N VAL A 6 -2.79 -21.57 -2.45
CA VAL A 6 -2.75 -21.03 -1.07
C VAL A 6 -1.85 -19.80 -0.97
N GLN A 7 -0.74 -19.79 -1.72
CA GLN A 7 0.22 -18.69 -1.79
C GLN A 7 -0.44 -17.39 -2.29
N TYR A 8 -1.30 -17.45 -3.31
CA TYR A 8 -2.02 -16.28 -3.84
C TYR A 8 -3.01 -15.71 -2.83
N GLN A 9 -3.81 -16.58 -2.20
CA GLN A 9 -4.75 -16.16 -1.16
C GLN A 9 -4.04 -15.53 0.04
N LEU A 10 -2.87 -16.05 0.40
CA LEU A 10 -2.02 -15.47 1.44
C LEU A 10 -1.49 -14.09 1.02
N PHE A 11 -0.98 -13.95 -0.20
CA PHE A 11 -0.48 -12.67 -0.71
C PHE A 11 -1.57 -11.59 -0.73
N ARG A 12 -2.76 -11.88 -1.27
CA ARG A 12 -3.88 -10.92 -1.26
C ARG A 12 -4.28 -10.50 0.15
N LYS A 13 -4.16 -11.40 1.13
CA LYS A 13 -4.41 -11.07 2.55
C LYS A 13 -3.32 -10.17 3.13
N ILE A 14 -2.04 -10.45 2.82
CA ILE A 14 -0.89 -9.65 3.29
C ILE A 14 -0.94 -8.24 2.69
N PHE A 15 -1.21 -8.11 1.39
CA PHE A 15 -1.26 -6.83 0.66
C PHE A 15 -2.67 -6.22 0.63
N SER A 16 -3.46 -6.35 1.70
CA SER A 16 -4.80 -5.75 1.78
C SER A 16 -4.79 -4.47 2.62
N ALA A 17 -4.81 -3.31 1.96
CA ALA A 17 -4.83 -1.99 2.63
C ALA A 17 -6.05 -1.81 3.56
N GLU A 18 -7.16 -2.47 3.24
CA GLU A 18 -8.38 -2.43 4.06
C GLU A 18 -8.19 -3.07 5.45
N ARG A 19 -7.26 -4.03 5.55
CA ARG A 19 -6.91 -4.73 6.79
C ARG A 19 -5.79 -4.03 7.56
N MET A 20 -5.11 -3.07 6.95
CA MET A 20 -4.05 -2.29 7.57
C MET A 20 -4.66 -1.16 8.39
N VAL A 21 -4.78 -1.42 9.70
CA VAL A 21 -5.38 -0.52 10.68
C VAL A 21 -4.36 -0.25 11.78
N PHE A 22 -4.11 1.02 12.03
CA PHE A 22 -3.05 1.48 12.94
C PHE A 22 -3.62 2.34 14.06
N ARG A 23 -3.12 2.19 15.28
CA ARG A 23 -3.32 3.12 16.38
C ARG A 23 -2.39 4.32 16.22
N ILE A 24 -2.72 5.43 16.90
CA ILE A 24 -1.90 6.65 16.83
C ILE A 24 -0.44 6.43 17.27
N GLY A 25 -0.21 5.52 18.22
CA GLY A 25 1.14 5.16 18.67
C GLY A 25 1.95 4.47 17.58
N GLU A 26 1.32 3.58 16.81
CA GLU A 26 1.94 2.87 15.69
C GLU A 26 2.22 3.85 14.54
N LEU A 27 1.26 4.72 14.20
CA LEU A 27 1.50 5.80 13.24
C LEU A 27 2.68 6.67 13.65
N SER A 28 2.78 7.02 14.93
CA SER A 28 3.88 7.84 15.45
C SER A 28 5.22 7.13 15.29
N ALA A 29 5.30 5.85 15.64
CA ALA A 29 6.52 5.05 15.51
C ALA A 29 6.94 4.84 14.05
N MET A 30 6.00 4.50 13.17
CA MET A 30 6.28 4.21 11.75
C MET A 30 6.65 5.46 10.96
N THR A 31 6.02 6.60 11.27
CA THR A 31 6.21 7.83 10.50
C THR A 31 7.23 8.78 11.12
N GLY A 32 7.56 8.63 12.41
CA GLY A 32 8.40 9.58 13.13
C GLY A 32 7.72 10.92 13.44
N VAL A 33 6.43 11.08 13.11
CA VAL A 33 5.64 12.24 13.51
C VAL A 33 5.17 12.04 14.94
N SER A 34 5.31 13.05 15.81
CA SER A 34 4.90 12.90 17.21
C SER A 34 3.39 12.68 17.35
N SER A 35 2.98 11.88 18.32
CA SER A 35 1.54 11.67 18.61
C SER A 35 0.78 12.99 18.88
N ARG A 36 1.47 14.02 19.39
CA ARG A 36 0.89 15.37 19.57
C ARG A 36 0.59 16.04 18.23
N GLN A 37 1.52 15.98 17.28
CA GLN A 37 1.30 16.53 15.94
C GLN A 37 0.20 15.77 15.20
N LEU A 38 0.16 14.44 15.30
CA LEU A 38 -0.90 13.62 14.70
C LEU A 38 -2.29 14.01 15.24
N ARG A 39 -2.45 14.19 16.56
CA ARG A 39 -3.70 14.69 17.15
C ARG A 39 -4.07 16.08 16.64
N TYR A 40 -3.10 16.97 16.51
CA TYR A 40 -3.33 18.31 15.95
C TYR A 40 -3.75 18.25 14.47
N TRP A 41 -3.12 17.41 13.66
CA TRP A 41 -3.50 17.22 12.26
C TRP A 41 -4.90 16.64 12.12
N GLU A 42 -5.27 15.71 13.00
CA GLU A 42 -6.62 15.18 13.06
C GLU A 42 -7.65 16.25 13.45
N GLN A 43 -7.38 17.06 14.47
CA GLN A 43 -8.24 18.20 14.83
C GLN A 43 -8.43 19.19 13.68
N LYS A 44 -7.45 19.31 12.79
CA LYS A 44 -7.50 20.15 11.59
C LYS A 44 -8.13 19.45 10.37
N ASN A 45 -8.65 18.23 10.53
CA ASN A 45 -9.16 17.39 9.45
C ASN A 45 -8.13 17.09 8.35
N TYR A 46 -6.83 17.17 8.66
CA TYR A 46 -5.78 16.80 7.71
C TYR A 46 -5.61 15.30 7.63
N ILE A 47 -5.88 14.58 8.72
CA ILE A 47 -5.99 13.11 8.76
C ILE A 47 -7.29 12.73 9.49
N GLN A 48 -7.82 11.54 9.23
CA GLN A 48 -9.12 11.11 9.75
C GLN A 48 -9.05 9.71 10.39
N ALA A 49 -9.38 9.59 11.68
CA ALA A 49 -9.59 8.28 12.27
C ALA A 49 -10.83 7.61 11.67
N MET A 50 -10.86 6.28 11.75
CA MET A 50 -12.03 5.48 11.40
C MET A 50 -13.21 5.85 12.29
N GLU A 51 -14.41 5.88 11.70
CA GLU A 51 -15.66 6.00 12.45
C GLU A 51 -15.77 4.84 13.45
N ARG A 52 -16.17 5.18 14.67
CA ARG A 52 -16.31 4.21 15.76
C ARG A 52 -17.78 3.87 15.93
N GLY A 53 -18.12 2.59 15.90
CA GLY A 53 -19.45 2.12 16.31
C GLY A 53 -19.66 2.12 17.83
N ASP A 54 -18.57 2.22 18.60
CA ASP A 54 -18.56 2.30 20.07
C ASP A 54 -17.53 3.35 20.50
N GLU A 55 -17.92 4.27 21.39
CA GLU A 55 -17.04 5.33 21.91
C GLU A 55 -15.83 4.79 22.69
N GLN A 56 -15.92 3.56 23.22
CA GLN A 56 -14.81 2.89 23.90
C GLN A 56 -13.80 2.24 22.94
N ALA A 57 -14.16 2.10 21.66
CA ALA A 57 -13.26 1.54 20.67
C ALA A 57 -12.02 2.44 20.50
N ALA A 58 -10.86 1.80 20.43
CA ALA A 58 -9.60 2.49 20.24
C ALA A 58 -9.57 3.23 18.90
N ARG A 59 -9.19 4.50 18.96
CA ARG A 59 -9.03 5.36 17.78
C ARG A 59 -7.96 4.77 16.86
N SER A 60 -8.34 4.52 15.61
CA SER A 60 -7.51 3.83 14.63
C SER A 60 -7.63 4.46 13.24
N TYR A 61 -6.63 4.20 12.39
CA TYR A 61 -6.44 4.86 11.10
C TYR A 61 -6.13 3.82 10.04
N ARG A 62 -6.70 3.98 8.84
CA ARG A 62 -6.45 3.08 7.70
C ARG A 62 -5.12 3.41 6.99
N PHE A 63 -4.69 2.52 6.11
CA PHE A 63 -3.51 2.72 5.25
C PHE A 63 -3.47 4.08 4.54
N ARG A 64 -4.61 4.57 4.03
CA ARG A 64 -4.68 5.90 3.40
C ARG A 64 -4.15 7.01 4.30
N GLU A 65 -4.47 6.95 5.59
CA GLU A 65 -4.04 7.96 6.56
C GLU A 65 -2.56 7.80 6.91
N TYR A 66 -2.06 6.57 6.98
CA TYR A 66 -0.63 6.33 7.07
C TYR A 66 0.13 6.95 5.89
N ALA A 67 -0.29 6.67 4.65
CA ALA A 67 0.31 7.24 3.44
C ALA A 67 0.24 8.77 3.43
N ARG A 68 -0.88 9.33 3.91
CA ARG A 68 -1.07 10.77 4.03
C ARG A 68 -0.12 11.39 5.05
N VAL A 69 0.01 10.81 6.25
CA VAL A 69 0.96 11.27 7.28
C VAL A 69 2.39 11.24 6.73
N MET A 70 2.79 10.13 6.08
CA MET A 70 4.11 10.00 5.46
C MET A 70 4.35 11.07 4.41
N GLY A 71 3.37 11.35 3.55
CA GLY A 71 3.48 12.41 2.55
C GLY A 71 3.58 13.81 3.13
N ILE A 72 2.77 14.14 4.15
CA ILE A 72 2.88 15.43 4.85
C ILE A 72 4.27 15.58 5.44
N LYS A 73 4.76 14.55 6.14
CA LYS A 73 6.11 14.54 6.72
C LYS A 73 7.18 14.74 5.65
N TYR A 74 7.11 13.99 4.54
CA TYR A 74 8.07 14.11 3.44
C TYR A 74 8.21 15.56 2.97
N PHE A 75 7.09 16.26 2.74
CA PHE A 75 7.15 17.67 2.35
C PHE A 75 7.61 18.59 3.49
N GLN A 76 7.23 18.33 4.74
CA GLN A 76 7.75 19.11 5.86
C GLN A 76 9.27 18.98 6.03
N ASP A 77 9.82 17.78 5.83
CA ASP A 77 11.26 17.51 5.88
C ASP A 77 12.02 18.26 4.76
N GLN A 78 11.32 18.66 3.69
CA GLN A 78 11.85 19.54 2.63
C GLN A 78 11.65 21.04 2.91
N GLY A 79 11.16 21.41 4.10
CA GLY A 79 10.99 22.81 4.52
C GLY A 79 9.65 23.44 4.15
N TYR A 80 8.69 22.66 3.61
CA TYR A 80 7.34 23.18 3.36
C TYR A 80 6.56 23.40 4.67
N THR A 81 5.68 24.42 4.66
CA THR A 81 4.73 24.63 5.76
C THR A 81 3.70 23.50 5.80
N LEU A 82 3.09 23.25 6.98
CA LEU A 82 2.08 22.19 7.12
C LEU A 82 0.94 22.31 6.08
N SER A 83 0.41 23.51 5.87
CA SER A 83 -0.67 23.74 4.89
C SER A 83 -0.22 23.45 3.46
N ALA A 84 1.01 23.82 3.10
CA ALA A 84 1.58 23.52 1.79
C ALA A 84 1.80 22.01 1.60
N SER A 85 2.31 21.31 2.62
CA SER A 85 2.49 19.86 2.62
C SER A 85 1.16 19.12 2.47
N VAL A 86 0.12 19.54 3.19
CA VAL A 86 -1.24 18.98 3.09
C VAL A 86 -1.81 19.18 1.69
N LYS A 87 -1.66 20.38 1.10
CA LYS A 87 -2.10 20.64 -0.27
C LYS A 87 -1.42 19.71 -1.26
N LYS A 88 -0.09 19.58 -1.17
CA LYS A 88 0.69 18.71 -2.06
C LYS A 88 0.30 17.25 -1.93
N ILE A 89 0.21 16.69 -0.72
CA ILE A 89 -0.16 15.27 -0.59
C ILE A 89 -1.57 14.97 -1.08
N ASN A 90 -2.50 15.92 -0.99
CA ASN A 90 -3.85 15.74 -1.54
C ASN A 90 -3.83 15.51 -3.06
N GLU A 91 -2.82 15.99 -3.77
CA GLU A 91 -2.65 15.75 -5.22
C GLU A 91 -2.17 14.32 -5.53
N TYR A 92 -1.55 13.62 -4.56
CA TYR A 92 -0.90 12.32 -4.78
C TYR A 92 -1.52 11.16 -3.98
N ILE A 93 -2.32 11.44 -2.96
CA ILE A 93 -2.77 10.41 -2.02
C ILE A 93 -3.61 9.31 -2.68
N ASP A 94 -4.36 9.67 -3.73
CA ASP A 94 -5.17 8.71 -4.47
C ASP A 94 -4.30 7.79 -5.34
N MET A 95 -3.12 8.28 -5.79
CA MET A 95 -2.12 7.44 -6.48
C MET A 95 -1.57 6.34 -5.58
N ALA A 96 -1.32 6.63 -4.30
CA ALA A 96 -0.82 5.62 -3.36
C ALA A 96 -1.82 4.47 -3.18
N ASN A 97 -3.11 4.79 -3.04
CA ASN A 97 -4.17 3.79 -2.98
C ASN A 97 -4.30 3.03 -4.32
N PHE A 98 -4.21 3.73 -5.45
CA PHE A 98 -4.27 3.12 -6.77
C PHE A 98 -3.15 2.09 -6.96
N VAL A 99 -1.89 2.45 -6.65
CA VAL A 99 -0.74 1.53 -6.74
C VAL A 99 -0.93 0.33 -5.82
N HIS A 100 -1.43 0.54 -4.60
CA HIS A 100 -1.71 -0.55 -3.66
C HIS A 100 -2.74 -1.54 -4.21
N VAL A 101 -3.85 -1.04 -4.75
CA VAL A 101 -4.90 -1.86 -5.37
C VAL A 101 -4.35 -2.56 -6.61
N PHE A 102 -3.62 -1.84 -7.45
CA PHE A 102 -2.99 -2.40 -8.65
C PHE A 102 -2.08 -3.58 -8.30
N VAL A 103 -1.13 -3.42 -7.36
CA VAL A 103 -0.21 -4.50 -6.95
C VAL A 103 -0.96 -5.72 -6.42
N LYS A 104 -2.00 -5.49 -5.61
CA LYS A 104 -2.84 -6.57 -5.05
C LYS A 104 -3.55 -7.38 -6.14
N GLU A 105 -4.01 -6.74 -7.21
CA GLU A 105 -4.74 -7.41 -8.29
C GLU A 105 -3.81 -7.90 -9.43
N ALA A 106 -2.64 -7.29 -9.59
CA ALA A 106 -1.66 -7.65 -10.63
C ALA A 106 -0.95 -8.97 -10.31
N ILE A 107 -0.58 -9.22 -9.05
CA ILE A 107 0.17 -10.43 -8.65
C ILE A 107 -0.78 -11.64 -8.63
N GLN A 108 -0.67 -12.56 -9.59
CA GLN A 108 -1.47 -13.79 -9.72
C GLN A 108 -0.85 -15.00 -9.02
N THR A 109 0.45 -15.21 -9.16
CA THR A 109 1.18 -16.27 -8.45
C THR A 109 2.60 -15.82 -8.17
N ILE A 110 3.22 -16.44 -7.17
CA ILE A 110 4.62 -16.23 -6.82
C ILE A 110 5.25 -17.60 -6.61
N GLU A 111 6.30 -17.86 -7.37
CA GLU A 111 7.02 -19.13 -7.37
C GLU A 111 8.49 -18.87 -7.05
N ASP A 112 9.02 -19.60 -6.07
CA ASP A 112 10.42 -19.54 -5.65
C ASP A 112 11.17 -20.72 -6.26
N TYR A 113 12.16 -20.42 -7.09
CA TYR A 113 13.00 -21.39 -7.79
C TYR A 113 14.37 -21.56 -7.11
N GLY A 114 14.59 -20.93 -5.95
CA GLY A 114 15.80 -20.98 -5.15
C GLY A 114 16.85 -19.94 -5.53
N ASP A 115 17.16 -19.79 -6.83
CA ASP A 115 18.09 -18.76 -7.33
C ASP A 115 17.37 -17.51 -7.86
N HIS A 116 16.04 -17.57 -8.04
CA HIS A 116 15.20 -16.45 -8.44
C HIS A 116 13.74 -16.66 -8.01
N ILE A 117 12.97 -15.57 -8.03
CA ILE A 117 11.53 -15.59 -7.81
C ILE A 117 10.85 -15.19 -9.11
N GLU A 118 9.81 -15.92 -9.48
CA GLU A 118 8.91 -15.55 -10.58
C GLU A 118 7.56 -15.09 -10.04
N ILE A 119 7.05 -14.00 -10.60
CA ILE A 119 5.77 -13.41 -10.25
C ILE A 119 4.94 -13.33 -11.52
N ASP A 120 3.85 -14.10 -11.58
CA ASP A 120 2.87 -14.01 -12.66
C ASP A 120 2.06 -12.73 -12.48
N LEU A 121 2.12 -11.84 -13.48
CA LEU A 121 1.43 -10.56 -13.49
C LEU A 121 0.13 -10.58 -14.30
N GLY A 122 -0.28 -11.76 -14.78
CA GLY A 122 -1.51 -11.95 -15.55
C GLY A 122 -1.28 -12.01 -17.06
N TRP A 123 -2.38 -11.87 -17.80
CA TRP A 123 -2.38 -11.88 -19.25
C TRP A 123 -1.71 -10.62 -19.81
N PHE A 124 -0.79 -10.81 -20.74
CA PHE A 124 -0.12 -9.73 -21.45
C PHE A 124 -0.99 -9.18 -22.60
N ASP A 125 -1.77 -10.06 -23.22
CA ASP A 125 -2.65 -9.73 -24.35
C ASP A 125 -4.13 -10.00 -24.02
N GLU A 126 -5.02 -9.30 -24.76
CA GLU A 126 -6.47 -9.46 -24.64
C GLU A 126 -6.97 -10.83 -25.11
N ALA A 127 -6.24 -11.49 -26.01
CA ALA A 127 -6.58 -12.82 -26.52
C ALA A 127 -6.28 -13.95 -25.50
N THR A 128 -5.67 -13.61 -24.35
CA THR A 128 -5.27 -14.52 -23.28
C THR A 128 -4.33 -15.64 -23.76
N GLN A 129 -3.41 -15.32 -24.67
CA GLN A 129 -2.44 -16.29 -25.22
C GLN A 129 -1.07 -16.22 -24.57
N GLN A 130 -0.70 -15.05 -24.05
CA GLN A 130 0.60 -14.76 -23.47
C GLN A 130 0.45 -14.27 -22.02
N ARG A 131 1.33 -14.74 -21.14
CA ARG A 131 1.42 -14.28 -19.75
C ARG A 131 2.66 -13.42 -19.55
N LEU A 132 2.52 -12.36 -18.75
CA LEU A 132 3.63 -11.52 -18.33
C LEU A 132 4.17 -12.04 -16.99
N ILE A 133 5.45 -12.43 -16.97
CA ILE A 133 6.12 -12.89 -15.75
C ILE A 133 7.23 -11.89 -15.39
N ALA A 134 7.21 -11.38 -14.16
CA ALA A 134 8.34 -10.67 -13.58
C ALA A 134 9.29 -11.66 -12.91
N VAL A 135 10.57 -11.59 -13.25
CA VAL A 135 11.63 -12.43 -12.68
C VAL A 135 12.52 -11.56 -11.81
N GLN A 136 12.55 -11.84 -10.51
CA GLN A 136 13.45 -11.19 -9.56
C GLN A 136 14.65 -12.08 -9.29
N LYS A 137 15.84 -11.61 -9.69
CA LYS A 137 17.13 -12.29 -9.49
C LYS A 137 18.21 -11.27 -9.16
N ASP A 138 19.02 -11.55 -8.14
CA ASP A 138 20.12 -10.67 -7.69
C ASP A 138 19.71 -9.20 -7.46
N GLY A 139 18.52 -9.00 -6.89
CA GLY A 139 17.95 -7.67 -6.63
C GLY A 139 17.48 -6.91 -7.88
N LYS A 140 17.54 -7.51 -9.06
CA LYS A 140 17.06 -6.95 -10.32
C LYS A 140 15.74 -7.62 -10.72
N VAL A 141 14.86 -6.84 -11.33
CA VAL A 141 13.61 -7.33 -11.92
C VAL A 141 13.74 -7.27 -13.44
N THR A 142 13.51 -8.40 -14.11
CA THR A 142 13.34 -8.49 -15.57
C THR A 142 11.94 -9.02 -15.87
N TYR A 143 11.50 -8.89 -17.12
CA TYR A 143 10.20 -9.36 -17.57
C TYR A 143 10.37 -10.34 -18.72
N LYS A 144 9.62 -11.43 -18.67
CA LYS A 144 9.50 -12.38 -19.77
C LYS A 144 8.04 -12.58 -20.12
N ILE A 145 7.80 -12.83 -21.40
CA ILE A 145 6.49 -13.25 -21.90
C ILE A 145 6.57 -14.76 -22.11
N ILE A 146 5.61 -15.50 -21.57
CA ILE A 146 5.48 -16.94 -21.80
C ILE A 146 4.22 -17.19 -22.63
N GLU A 147 4.37 -17.99 -23.68
CA GLU A 147 3.25 -18.49 -24.49
C GLU A 147 2.66 -19.74 -23.83
N ARG A 148 1.37 -19.97 -24.05
CA ARG A 148 0.67 -21.15 -23.56
C ARG A 148 0.82 -22.36 -24.49
#